data_AF-A0ABD7K1Z3-F1
#
_entry.id   AF-A0ABD7K1Z3-F1
#
_cell.length_a   1.000
_cell.length_b   1.000
_cell.length_c   1.000
_cell.angle_alpha   90.00
_cell.angle_beta   90.00
_cell.angle_gamma   90.00
#
_symmetry.space_group_name_H-M   'P 1'
#
loop_
_entity.id
_entity.type
_entity.pdbx_description
1 polymer ?
#
loop_
_entity_poly.entity_id
_entity_poly.type
_entity_poly.pdbx_seq_one_letter_code
_entity_poly.pdbx_strand_id
1 'polypeptide(L)' 'MAQHTAPEVEELRFLRLPEVEKATGKKRSTIYRDIASGRFPAPYDLGSSRSVGWLSTEISAWILSRPRVQLRGGHNND' A
#
# COMPACT_ATOMS: atom_id res chain seq x y z
N MET A 1 26.77 -16.02 -2.36
CA MET A 1 26.05 -15.10 -1.45
C MET A 1 24.73 -14.72 -2.10
N ALA A 2 23.80 -15.67 -2.19
CA ALA A 2 22.49 -15.47 -2.78
C ALA A 2 21.53 -16.38 -2.03
N GLN A 3 20.93 -15.85 -0.96
CA GLN A 3 19.87 -16.52 -0.23
C GLN A 3 18.80 -15.48 0.11
N HIS A 4 17.87 -15.30 -0.82
CA HIS A 4 16.47 -15.10 -0.45
C HIS A 4 15.67 -15.96 -1.42
N THR A 5 15.49 -17.21 -0.99
CA THR A 5 14.50 -18.12 -1.54
C THR A 5 13.09 -17.52 -1.36
N ALA A 6 12.17 -17.96 -2.21
CA ALA A 6 10.79 -17.50 -2.36
C ALA A 6 10.04 -17.22 -1.03
N PRO A 7 9.14 -16.22 -1.00
CA PRO A 7 8.58 -15.68 0.24
C PRO A 7 7.46 -16.59 0.77
N GLU A 8 7.77 -17.51 1.68
CA GLU A 8 6.78 -18.44 2.27
C GLU A 8 6.35 -18.10 3.70
N VAL A 9 6.60 -16.89 4.20
CA VAL A 9 5.80 -16.39 5.33
C VAL A 9 5.43 -14.94 5.10
N GLU A 10 4.13 -14.76 4.93
CA GLU A 10 3.42 -13.50 5.04
C GLU A 10 3.59 -12.96 6.47
N GLU A 11 4.75 -12.36 6.74
CA GLU A 11 5.09 -11.87 8.06
C GLU A 11 4.16 -10.70 8.38
N LEU A 12 3.16 -10.98 9.22
CA LEU A 12 2.17 -10.04 9.75
C LEU A 12 2.88 -8.99 10.62
N ARG A 13 3.55 -8.05 9.95
CA ARG A 13 4.25 -6.94 10.57
C ARG A 13 3.55 -5.63 10.28
N PHE A 14 3.68 -4.70 11.22
CA PHE A 14 3.20 -3.35 11.04
C PHE A 14 4.20 -2.50 10.26
N LEU A 15 3.80 -2.06 9.09
CA LEU A 15 4.53 -1.10 8.27
C LEU A 15 4.29 0.31 8.82
N ARG A 16 5.38 1.04 9.07
CA ARG A 16 5.29 2.47 9.40
C ARG A 16 5.07 3.29 8.13
N LEU A 17 4.66 4.54 8.30
CA LEU A 17 4.47 5.49 7.21
C LEU A 17 5.59 5.48 6.13
N PRO A 18 6.90 5.56 6.46
CA PRO A 18 7.95 5.53 5.43
C PRO A 18 8.03 4.21 4.66
N GLU A 19 7.63 3.09 5.26
CA GLU A 19 7.57 1.80 4.56
C GLU A 19 6.34 1.71 3.66
N VAL A 20 5.19 2.21 4.12
CA VAL A 20 3.99 2.31 3.30
C VAL A 20 4.24 3.21 2.09
N GLU A 21 4.91 4.34 2.26
CA GLU A 21 5.30 5.22 1.14
C GLU A 21 6.16 4.50 0.11
N LYS A 22 7.10 3.64 0.55
CA LYS A 22 7.93 2.81 -0.33
C LYS A 22 7.12 1.70 -1.00
N ALA A 23 6.26 1.02 -0.27
CA ALA A 23 5.47 -0.11 -0.76
C ALA A 23 4.42 0.34 -1.78
N THR A 24 3.71 1.43 -1.52
CA THR A 24 2.63 1.91 -2.39
C THR A 24 3.10 2.94 -3.43
N GLY A 25 4.34 3.43 -3.33
CA GLY A 25 4.88 4.51 -4.16
C GLY A 25 4.14 5.85 -4.00
N LYS A 26 3.32 6.00 -2.95
CA LYS A 26 2.53 7.21 -2.69
C LYS A 26 3.23 8.04 -1.63
N LYS A 27 3.24 9.36 -1.80
CA LYS A 27 3.71 10.29 -0.76
C LYS A 27 2.73 10.34 0.42
N ARG A 28 3.25 10.61 1.61
CA ARG A 28 2.51 10.86 2.86
C ARG A 28 1.20 11.62 2.66
N SER A 29 1.23 12.79 2.02
CA SER A 29 0.04 13.63 1.84
C SER A 29 -1.04 12.96 1.00
N THR A 30 -0.64 12.16 0.00
CA THR A 30 -1.57 11.38 -0.81
C THR A 30 -2.18 10.25 0.00
N ILE A 31 -1.39 9.58 0.85
CA ILE A 31 -1.88 8.52 1.74
C ILE A 31 -2.96 9.09 2.67
N TYR A 32 -2.69 10.18 3.38
CA TYR A 32 -3.68 10.82 4.26
C TYR A 32 -4.94 11.28 3.52
N ARG A 33 -4.79 11.83 2.31
CA ARG A 33 -5.94 12.21 1.48
C ARG A 33 -6.78 11.00 1.07
N ASP A 34 -6.13 9.90 0.71
CA ASP A 34 -6.80 8.67 0.27
C ASP A 34 -7.46 7.95 1.46
N ILE A 35 -6.88 8.03 2.67
CA ILE A 35 -7.52 7.62 3.94
C ILE A 35 -8.76 8.46 4.21
N ALA A 36 -8.66 9.79 4.12
CA ALA A 36 -9.81 10.68 4.29
C ALA A 36 -10.91 10.45 3.24
N SER A 37 -10.52 9.97 2.05
CA SER A 37 -11.45 9.61 0.97
C SER A 37 -11.97 8.16 1.06
N GLY A 38 -11.58 7.38 2.08
CA GLY A 38 -11.95 5.97 2.22
C GLY A 38 -11.38 5.04 1.14
N ARG A 39 -10.36 5.48 0.41
CA ARG A 39 -9.71 4.72 -0.69
C ARG A 39 -8.43 4.00 -0.26
N PHE A 40 -7.99 4.21 0.97
CA PHE A 40 -6.78 3.62 1.54
C PHE A 40 -7.07 3.05 2.93
N PRO A 41 -6.47 1.91 3.33
CA PRO A 41 -6.69 1.32 4.65
C PRO A 41 -6.32 2.30 5.77
N ALA A 42 -7.14 2.33 6.81
CA ALA A 42 -6.88 3.16 7.98
C ALA A 42 -5.65 2.65 8.75
N PRO A 43 -4.86 3.55 9.37
CA PRO A 43 -3.78 3.13 10.24
C PRO A 43 -4.30 2.45 11.52
N TYR A 44 -3.56 1.47 11.99
CA TYR A 44 -3.66 0.87 13.31
C TYR A 44 -2.88 1.71 14.32
N ASP A 45 -3.49 1.96 15.47
CA ASP A 45 -2.81 2.60 16.60
C ASP A 45 -1.88 1.58 17.27
N LEU A 46 -0.61 1.94 17.44
CA LEU A 46 0.42 1.09 18.04
C LEU A 46 0.79 1.55 19.45
N GLY A 47 -0.13 2.21 20.15
CA GLY A 47 -0.01 2.47 21.59
C GLY A 47 0.72 3.75 21.99
N SER A 48 1.09 4.61 21.02
CA SER A 48 1.54 5.97 21.31
C SER A 48 0.86 6.93 20.35
N SER A 49 0.52 8.14 20.84
CA SER A 49 -0.34 9.12 20.15
C SER A 49 0.17 9.58 18.76
N ARG A 50 1.38 9.17 18.36
CA ARG A 50 1.96 9.40 17.02
C ARG A 50 2.48 8.12 16.34
N SER A 51 2.32 6.99 16.98
CA SER A 51 2.80 5.69 16.51
C SER A 51 1.66 4.96 15.82
N VAL A 52 1.46 5.28 14.55
CA VAL A 52 0.56 4.53 13.65
C VAL A 52 1.34 3.53 12.79
N GLY A 53 0.66 2.48 12.35
CA GLY A 53 1.17 1.51 11.39
C GLY A 53 0.06 0.86 10.57
N TRP A 54 0.42 0.12 9.52
CA TRP A 54 -0.50 -0.61 8.67
C TRP A 54 -0.08 -2.08 8.61
N LEU A 55 -1.00 -3.02 8.57
CA LEU A 55 -0.60 -4.42 8.37
C LEU A 55 -0.02 -4.59 6.97
N SER A 56 1.12 -5.28 6.89
CA SER A 56 1.76 -5.59 5.61
C SER A 56 0.80 -6.33 4.66
N THR A 57 -0.05 -7.21 5.19
CA THR A 57 -1.07 -7.95 4.44
C THR A 57 -2.13 -7.04 3.85
N GLU A 58 -2.63 -6.06 4.61
CA GLU A 58 -3.61 -5.10 4.10
C GLU A 58 -3.04 -4.20 3.02
N ILE A 59 -1.79 -3.73 3.18
CA ILE A 59 -1.13 -2.94 2.15
C ILE A 59 -0.95 -3.77 0.88
N SER A 60 -0.49 -5.02 1.00
CA SER A 60 -0.38 -5.95 -0.14
C SER A 60 -1.73 -6.18 -0.81
N ALA A 61 -2.76 -6.50 -0.04
CA ALA A 61 -4.12 -6.71 -0.55
C ALA A 61 -4.66 -5.46 -1.25
N TRP A 62 -4.42 -4.27 -0.70
CA TRP A 62 -4.80 -3.00 -1.33
C TRP A 62 -4.06 -2.75 -2.65
N ILE A 63 -2.76 -3.07 -2.73
CA ILE A 63 -1.99 -2.98 -3.98
C ILE A 63 -2.57 -3.92 -5.03
N LEU A 64 -2.85 -5.17 -4.65
CA LEU A 64 -3.40 -6.19 -5.55
C LEU A 64 -4.83 -5.85 -5.99
N SER A 65 -5.60 -5.18 -5.13
CA SER A 65 -6.97 -4.73 -5.45
C SER A 65 -6.99 -3.60 -6.47
N ARG A 66 -5.90 -2.84 -6.68
CA ARG A 66 -5.93 -1.72 -7.62
C ARG A 66 -5.96 -2.23 -9.06
N PRO A 67 -6.92 -1.76 -9.88
CA PRO A 67 -6.92 -2.10 -11.28
C PRO A 67 -5.66 -1.53 -11.92
N ARG A 68 -5.00 -2.34 -12.75
CA ARG A 68 -3.94 -1.84 -13.63
C ARG A 68 -4.57 -0.74 -14.48
N VAL A 69 -3.92 0.42 -14.54
CA VAL A 69 -4.33 1.47 -15.46
C VAL A 69 -4.14 0.90 -16.86
N GLN A 70 -5.24 0.45 -17.46
CA GLN A 70 -5.27 0.09 -18.86
C GLN A 70 -5.19 1.43 -19.59
N LEU A 71 -4.01 1.74 -20.14
CA LEU A 71 -3.90 2.83 -21.11
C LEU A 71 -4.83 2.44 -22.26
N ARG A 72 -6.03 3.05 -22.30
CA ARG A 72 -6.94 2.87 -23.43
C ARG A 72 -6.21 3.48 -24.62
N GLY A 73 -5.65 2.62 -25.47
CA GLY A 73 -5.28 3.00 -26.82
C GLY A 73 -6.51 3.60 -27.48
N GLY A 74 -6.36 4.82 -28.01
CA GLY A 74 -7.42 5.51 -28.71
C GLY A 74 -8.01 4.62 -29.80
N HIS A 75 -9.28 4.28 -29.67
CA HIS A 75 -10.05 3.81 -30.81
C HIS A 75 -10.41 5.06 -31.61
N ASN A 76 -9.58 5.34 -32.61
CA ASN A 76 -9.84 6.35 -33.62
C ASN A 76 -10.95 5.84 -34.55
N ASN A 77 -11.97 6.68 -34.68
CA ASN A 77 -12.83 6.91 -35.85
C ASN A 77 -13.66 5.74 -36.42
N ASP A 78 -14.97 5.81 -36.18
CA ASP A 78 -16.00 5.49 -37.18
C ASP A 78 -16.27 6.76 -37.99
#